data_AF-A0A6C9QI65-F1
#
_entry.id   AF-A0A6C9QI65-F1
#
_cell.length_a   1.000
_cell.length_b   1.000
_cell.length_c   1.000
_cell.angle_alpha   90.00
_cell.angle_beta   90.00
_cell.angle_gamma   90.00
#
_symmetry.space_group_name_H-M   'P 1'
#
loop_
_entity.id
_entity.type
_entity.pdbx_description
1 polymer ?
#
loop_
_entity_poly.entity_id
_entity_poly.type
_entity_poly.pdbx_seq_one_letter_code
_entity_poly.pdbx_strand_id
1 'polypeptide(L)' 'VEQLTQLIGKYSQQPLVKYIGQPVVNIVELNLALDKLDE' A
#
# COMPACT_ATOMS: atom_id res chain seq x y z
N VAL A 1 3.95 -14.26 1.18
CA VAL A 1 4.70 -12.99 1.27
C VAL A 1 4.67 -12.17 -0.01
N GLU A 2 4.78 -12.80 -1.20
CA GLU A 2 4.74 -12.09 -2.50
C GLU A 2 3.44 -11.29 -2.74
N GLN A 3 2.27 -11.90 -2.49
CA GLN A 3 0.96 -11.22 -2.62
C GLN A 3 0.84 -10.01 -1.70
N LEU A 4 1.38 -10.10 -0.47
CA LEU A 4 1.37 -9.00 0.49
C LEU A 4 2.24 -7.84 0.00
N THR A 5 3.41 -8.13 -0.57
CA THR A 5 4.30 -7.12 -1.17
C THR A 5 3.65 -6.42 -2.36
N GLN A 6 2.95 -7.16 -3.23
CA GLN A 6 2.20 -6.57 -4.35
C GLN A 6 1.06 -5.67 -3.85
N LEU A 7 0.34 -6.10 -2.81
CA LEU A 7 -0.75 -5.32 -2.24
C LEU A 7 -0.24 -4.02 -1.61
N ILE A 8 0.82 -4.10 -0.80
CA ILE A 8 1.47 -2.92 -0.22
C ILE A 8 1.96 -1.97 -1.32
N GLY A 9 2.55 -2.48 -2.40
CA GLY A 9 2.98 -1.67 -3.54
C GLY A 9 1.83 -0.94 -4.24
N LYS A 10 0.68 -1.59 -4.38
CA LYS A 10 -0.54 -1.02 -4.98
C LYS A 10 -1.14 0.12 -4.15
N TYR A 11 -1.04 0.03 -2.83
CA TYR A 11 -1.56 1.02 -1.87
C TYR A 11 -0.46 1.96 -1.33
N SER A 12 0.75 1.88 -1.86
CA SER A 12 1.85 2.78 -1.55
C SER A 12 1.85 3.94 -2.53
N GLN A 13 1.58 5.14 -2.03
CA GLN A 13 1.69 6.37 -2.79
C GLN A 13 3.10 6.92 -2.65
N GLN A 14 3.83 6.94 -3.76
CA GLN A 14 5.14 7.56 -3.80
C GLN A 14 4.99 9.07 -4.08
N PRO A 15 5.58 9.94 -3.26
CA PRO A 15 5.58 11.37 -3.54
C PRO A 15 6.30 11.64 -4.87
N LEU A 16 5.81 12.65 -5.61
CA LEU A 16 6.30 13.02 -6.95
C LEU A 16 7.81 13.29 -6.97
N VAL A 17 8.37 13.68 -5.82
CA VAL A 17 9.80 13.87 -5.65
C VAL A 17 10.24 13.35 -4.28
N LYS A 18 11.30 12.53 -4.27
CA LYS A 18 11.78 11.79 -3.09
C LYS A 18 12.21 12.67 -1.91
N TYR A 19 12.46 13.94 -2.14
CA TYR A 19 12.85 14.92 -1.11
C TYR A 19 11.68 15.73 -0.56
N ILE A 20 10.48 15.62 -1.14
CA ILE A 20 9.26 16.26 -0.62
C ILE A 20 8.67 15.45 0.53
N GLY A 21 8.94 14.14 0.59
CA GLY A 21 8.46 13.28 1.68
C GLY A 21 8.83 11.81 1.52
N GLN A 22 8.35 11.01 2.47
CA GLN A 22 8.48 9.55 2.48
C GLN A 22 7.27 8.90 1.78
N PRO A 23 7.42 7.69 1.20
CA PRO A 23 6.30 6.95 0.65
C PRO A 23 5.24 6.72 1.72
N VAL A 24 3.99 7.08 1.42
CA VAL A 24 2.86 6.94 2.35
C VAL A 24 2.02 5.76 1.90
N VAL A 25 1.76 4.84 2.81
CA VAL A 25 0.89 3.69 2.57
C VAL A 25 -0.48 3.99 3.17
N ASN A 26 -1.54 3.85 2.37
CA ASN A 26 -2.90 3.96 2.89
C ASN A 26 -3.31 2.66 3.59
N ILE A 27 -3.12 2.62 4.92
CA ILE A 27 -3.38 1.43 5.75
C ILE A 27 -4.87 1.05 5.74
N VAL A 28 -5.79 2.03 5.64
CA VAL A 28 -7.23 1.77 5.66
C VAL A 28 -7.66 1.01 4.40
N GLU A 29 -7.21 1.46 3.23
CA GLU A 29 -7.51 0.77 1.98
C GLU A 29 -6.76 -0.57 1.85
N LEU A 30 -5.53 -0.65 2.37
CA LEU A 30 -4.78 -1.90 2.43
C LEU A 30 -5.52 -2.94 3.29
N ASN A 31 -6.02 -2.55 4.47
CA ASN A 31 -6.75 -3.43 5.35
C ASN A 31 -8.08 -3.87 4.74
N LEU A 32 -8.82 -2.96 4.09
CA LEU A 32 -10.06 -3.31 3.41
C LEU A 32 -9.82 -4.28 2.23
N ALA A 33 -8.71 -4.12 1.51
CA ALA A 33 -8.33 -5.02 0.44
C ALA A 33 -7.83 -6.39 0.96
N LEU A 34 -7.18 -6.43 2.12
CA LEU A 34 -6.82 -7.67 2.80
C LEU A 34 -8.06 -8.43 3.26
N ASP A 35 -9.04 -7.74 3.85
CA ASP A 35 -10.30 -8.32 4.31
C ASP A 35 -11.05 -9.02 3.17
N LYS A 36 -11.10 -8.38 1.98
CA LYS A 36 -11.67 -8.95 0.75
C LYS A 36 -10.86 -10.10 0.13
N LEU A 37 -9.61 -10.29 0.53
CA LEU A 37 -8.76 -11.37 0.04
C LEU A 37 -8.83 -12.61 0.97
N ASP A 38 -9.29 -12.41 2.21
CA ASP A 38 -9.47 -13.45 3.22
C ASP A 38 -10.88 -14.09 3.15
N GLU A 39 -11.83 -13.43 2.47
CA GLU A 39 -13.16 -13.96 2.07
C GLU A 39 -13.09 -14.85 0.82
#